data_AF-A0A933U8K4-F1
#
_entry.id   AF-A0A933U8K4-F1
#
_cell.length_a   1.000
_cell.length_b   1.000
_cell.length_c   1.000
_cell.angle_alpha   90.00
_cell.angle_beta   90.00
_cell.angle_gamma   90.00
#
_symmetry.space_group_name_H-M   'P 1'
#
loop_
_entity.id
_entity.type
_entity.pdbx_description
1 polymer ?
#
loop_
_entity_poly.entity_id
_entity_poly.type
_entity_poly.pdbx_seq_one_letter_code
_entity_poly.pdbx_strand_id
1 'polypeptide(L)'
;MDGAGSVLQARVATADAQLDAAAKLRSGSTTPAEAAHKFESLFATLLVKEMRGTLSQGFFGEGPQADVFGGWLDQFVGEAIAKDGGLHLADGVKRGLERTLEAERAARASSANEAPKGADTTAAPEIQR
;
A
#
# COMPACT_ATOMS: atom_id res chain seq x y z
N MET A 1 17.39 -37.87 -25.76
CA MET A 1 16.42 -37.85 -24.65
C MET A 1 16.67 -36.57 -23.86
N ASP A 2 16.15 -35.43 -24.33
CA ASP A 2 16.43 -34.07 -23.77
C ASP A 2 15.18 -33.40 -23.19
N GLY A 3 14.21 -34.19 -22.72
CA GLY A 3 12.95 -33.67 -22.21
C GLY A 3 13.06 -33.05 -20.80
N ALA A 4 13.89 -33.63 -19.94
CA ALA A 4 13.90 -33.31 -18.51
C ALA A 4 14.51 -31.92 -18.18
N GLY A 5 15.51 -31.47 -18.95
CA GLY A 5 16.14 -30.15 -18.74
C GLY A 5 15.23 -28.98 -19.15
N SER A 6 14.42 -29.18 -20.19
CA SER A 6 13.49 -28.17 -20.72
C SER A 6 12.34 -27.86 -19.75
N VAL A 7 11.79 -28.89 -19.08
CA VAL A 7 10.70 -28.68 -18.10
C VAL A 7 11.19 -27.99 -16.82
N LEU A 8 12.44 -28.21 -16.43
CA LEU A 8 13.05 -27.53 -15.27
C LEU A 8 13.33 -26.06 -15.58
N GLN A 9 13.86 -25.74 -16.76
CA GLN A 9 14.05 -24.35 -17.20
C GLN A 9 12.74 -23.60 -17.35
N ALA A 10 11.70 -24.25 -17.89
CA ALA A 10 10.36 -23.64 -18.01
C ALA A 10 9.77 -23.30 -16.63
N ARG A 11 9.95 -24.18 -15.63
CA ARG A 11 9.46 -23.94 -14.25
C ARG A 11 10.19 -22.79 -13.55
N VAL A 12 11.51 -22.69 -13.73
CA VAL A 12 12.31 -21.60 -13.18
C VAL A 12 11.89 -20.26 -13.78
N ALA A 13 11.73 -20.19 -15.11
CA ALA A 13 11.26 -18.99 -15.79
C ALA A 13 9.85 -18.56 -15.33
N THR A 14 8.95 -19.50 -15.06
CA THR A 14 7.62 -19.17 -14.52
C THR A 14 7.65 -18.71 -13.06
N ALA A 15 8.59 -19.23 -12.25
CA ALA A 15 8.75 -18.80 -10.86
C ALA A 15 9.30 -17.37 -10.76
N ASP A 16 10.29 -17.02 -11.57
CA ASP A 16 10.85 -15.67 -11.64
C ASP A 16 9.79 -14.65 -12.11
N ALA A 17 9.01 -15.00 -13.14
CA ALA A 17 7.92 -14.14 -13.62
C ALA A 17 6.81 -13.92 -12.57
N GLN A 18 6.51 -14.94 -11.75
CA GLN A 18 5.55 -14.83 -10.65
C GLN A 18 6.09 -13.99 -9.49
N LEU A 19 7.39 -14.07 -9.19
CA LEU A 19 8.04 -13.24 -8.18
C LEU A 19 8.08 -11.76 -8.60
N ASP A 20 8.36 -11.49 -9.87
CA ASP A 20 8.34 -10.14 -10.44
C ASP A 20 6.93 -9.56 -10.50
N ALA A 21 5.92 -10.37 -10.85
CA ALA A 21 4.52 -9.94 -10.83
C ALA A 21 4.05 -9.62 -9.39
N ALA A 22 4.41 -10.45 -8.42
CA ALA A 22 4.12 -10.21 -7.01
C ALA A 22 4.90 -9.01 -6.45
N ALA A 23 6.13 -8.75 -6.94
CA ALA A 23 6.89 -7.55 -6.62
C ALA A 23 6.25 -6.29 -7.22
N LYS A 24 5.77 -6.35 -8.48
CA LYS A 24 5.05 -5.25 -9.15
C LYS A 24 3.71 -4.93 -8.50
N LEU A 25 2.95 -5.93 -8.06
CA LEU A 25 1.72 -5.75 -7.29
C LEU A 25 1.98 -5.10 -5.93
N ARG A 26 3.05 -5.50 -5.23
CA ARG A 26 3.52 -4.83 -4.01
C ARG A 26 4.09 -3.43 -4.27
N SER A 27 4.55 -3.19 -5.49
CA SER A 27 5.08 -1.93 -6.01
C SER A 27 4.01 -1.07 -6.69
N GLY A 28 2.71 -1.35 -6.50
CA GLY A 28 1.63 -0.40 -6.76
C GLY A 28 1.81 0.81 -5.85
N SER A 29 2.81 1.63 -6.16
CA SER A 29 3.45 2.57 -5.25
C SER A 29 2.68 3.88 -5.29
N THR A 30 1.52 3.88 -4.64
CA THR A 30 0.91 5.15 -4.23
C THR A 30 1.95 5.85 -3.38
N THR A 31 2.38 7.05 -3.81
CA THR A 31 3.39 7.79 -3.05
C THR A 31 2.81 8.19 -1.69
N PRO A 32 3.63 8.41 -0.65
CA PRO A 32 3.14 8.90 0.63
C PRO A 32 2.32 10.19 0.51
N ALA A 33 2.69 11.05 -0.45
CA ALA A 33 1.95 12.26 -0.78
C ALA A 33 0.56 11.97 -1.36
N GLU A 34 0.45 11.06 -2.35
CA GLU A 34 -0.84 10.67 -2.92
C GLU A 34 -1.75 9.99 -1.90
N ALA A 35 -1.19 9.10 -1.06
CA ALA A 35 -1.95 8.44 -0.01
C ALA A 35 -2.48 9.44 1.02
N ALA A 36 -1.65 10.41 1.42
CA ALA A 36 -2.04 11.45 2.35
C ALA A 36 -3.10 12.39 1.76
N HIS A 37 -2.99 12.77 0.49
CA HIS A 37 -4.01 13.58 -0.19
C HIS A 37 -5.34 12.81 -0.28
N LYS A 38 -5.32 11.53 -0.68
CA LYS A 38 -6.52 10.69 -0.72
C LYS A 38 -7.17 10.56 0.65
N PHE A 39 -6.37 10.43 1.71
CA PHE A 39 -6.87 10.44 3.09
C PHE A 39 -7.60 11.74 3.42
N GLU A 40 -7.00 12.90 3.12
CA GLU A 40 -7.64 14.20 3.38
C GLU A 40 -8.95 14.35 2.59
N SER A 41 -8.99 13.93 1.31
CA SER A 41 -10.22 13.96 0.50
C SER A 41 -11.33 13.08 1.08
N LEU A 42 -11.00 11.87 1.53
CA LEU A 42 -11.97 10.98 2.17
C LEU A 42 -12.48 11.57 3.49
N PHE A 43 -11.58 12.10 4.31
CA PHE A 43 -11.94 12.72 5.57
C PHE A 43 -12.85 13.94 5.36
N ALA A 44 -12.50 14.82 4.41
CA ALA A 44 -13.31 15.97 4.04
C ALA A 44 -14.70 15.55 3.54
N THR A 45 -14.78 14.49 2.72
CA THR A 45 -16.06 13.92 2.25
C THR A 45 -16.93 13.46 3.41
N LEU A 46 -16.36 12.73 4.37
CA LEU A 46 -17.08 12.28 5.57
C LEU A 46 -17.53 13.47 6.43
N LEU A 47 -16.68 14.48 6.59
CA LEU A 47 -17.02 15.69 7.32
C LEU A 47 -18.23 16.40 6.68
N VAL A 48 -18.24 16.57 5.36
CA VAL A 48 -19.36 17.18 4.62
C VAL A 48 -20.63 16.37 4.80
N LYS A 49 -20.54 15.04 4.72
CA LYS A 49 -21.68 14.14 4.97
C LYS A 49 -22.29 14.36 6.36
N GLU A 50 -21.46 14.40 7.41
CA GLU A 50 -21.94 14.65 8.78
C GLU A 50 -22.54 16.05 8.92
N MET A 51 -21.93 17.07 8.32
CA MET A 51 -22.50 18.43 8.29
C MET A 51 -23.87 18.46 7.60
N ARG A 52 -24.02 17.80 6.45
CA ARG A 52 -25.30 17.68 5.75
C ARG A 52 -26.35 16.95 6.58
N GLY A 53 -25.93 15.92 7.34
CA GLY A 53 -26.81 15.17 8.24
C GLY A 53 -27.42 16.01 9.37
N THR A 54 -26.84 17.17 9.70
CA THR A 54 -27.42 18.09 10.69
C THR A 54 -28.60 18.92 10.17
N LEU A 55 -28.84 18.92 8.85
CA LEU A 55 -29.95 19.66 8.25
C LEU A 55 -31.27 18.93 8.54
N SER A 56 -32.27 19.67 9.04
CA SER A 56 -33.59 19.14 9.38
C SER A 56 -34.34 18.53 8.19
N GLN A 57 -34.02 18.98 6.98
CA GLN A 57 -34.46 18.39 5.72
C GLN A 57 -33.28 18.43 4.74
N GLY A 58 -32.95 17.29 4.13
CA GLY A 58 -31.87 17.20 3.16
C GLY A 58 -32.16 17.99 1.87
N PHE A 59 -31.12 18.44 1.16
CA PHE A 59 -31.24 19.22 -0.07
C PHE A 59 -32.03 18.55 -1.20
N PHE A 60 -32.11 17.22 -1.19
CA PHE A 60 -32.68 16.42 -2.29
C PHE A 60 -33.98 15.69 -1.90
N GLY A 61 -34.58 16.04 -0.75
CA GLY A 61 -35.73 15.33 -0.21
C GLY A 61 -35.37 14.00 0.43
N GLU A 62 -36.29 13.03 0.37
CA GLU A 62 -36.16 11.71 0.98
C GLU A 62 -36.11 10.60 -0.08
N GLY A 63 -35.54 9.45 0.29
CA GLY A 63 -35.53 8.23 -0.52
C GLY A 63 -34.19 7.93 -1.21
N PRO A 64 -34.08 6.77 -1.88
CA PRO A 64 -32.81 6.24 -2.37
C PRO A 64 -32.09 7.16 -3.37
N GLN A 65 -32.84 7.90 -4.18
CA GLN A 65 -32.28 8.85 -5.14
C GLN A 65 -31.63 10.05 -4.42
N ALA A 66 -32.27 10.54 -3.36
CA ALA A 66 -31.72 11.62 -2.55
C ALA A 66 -30.40 11.22 -1.89
N ASP A 67 -30.26 9.95 -1.49
CA ASP A 67 -29.01 9.41 -0.94
C ASP A 67 -27.87 9.37 -1.97
N VAL A 68 -28.17 8.98 -3.21
CA VAL A 68 -27.19 8.96 -4.31
C VAL A 68 -26.68 10.36 -4.61
N PHE A 69 -27.59 11.33 -4.81
CA PHE A 69 -27.21 12.72 -5.06
C PHE A 69 -26.49 13.35 -3.88
N GLY A 70 -26.93 13.02 -2.65
CA GLY A 70 -26.26 13.39 -1.43
C GLY A 70 -24.82 12.90 -1.38
N GLY A 71 -24.58 11.62 -1.69
CA GLY A 71 -23.24 11.05 -1.73
C GLY A 71 -22.33 11.73 -2.76
N TRP A 72 -22.85 12.03 -3.96
CA TRP A 72 -22.09 12.76 -4.98
C TRP A 72 -21.76 14.19 -4.56
N LEU A 73 -22.71 14.88 -3.91
CA LEU A 73 -22.47 16.21 -3.36
C LEU A 73 -21.37 16.16 -2.29
N ASP A 74 -21.49 15.23 -1.34
CA ASP A 74 -20.53 15.07 -0.25
C ASP A 74 -19.12 14.81 -0.81
N GLN A 75 -18.99 13.94 -1.82
CA GLN A 75 -17.72 13.62 -2.46
C GLN A 75 -17.15 14.81 -3.22
N PHE A 76 -17.95 15.49 -4.06
CA PHE A 76 -17.47 16.62 -4.84
C PHE A 76 -16.99 17.77 -3.96
N VAL A 77 -17.75 18.09 -2.90
CA VAL A 77 -17.37 19.13 -1.94
C VAL A 77 -16.15 18.70 -1.13
N GLY A 78 -16.09 17.44 -0.68
CA GLY A 78 -14.93 16.90 0.02
C GLY A 78 -13.64 16.93 -0.80
N GLU A 79 -13.70 16.53 -2.07
CA GLU A 79 -12.59 16.64 -3.02
C GLU A 79 -12.18 18.10 -3.26
N ALA A 80 -13.15 19.00 -3.41
CA ALA A 80 -12.87 20.43 -3.59
C ALA A 80 -12.17 21.06 -2.38
N ILE A 81 -12.56 20.67 -1.16
CA ILE A 81 -11.90 21.10 0.08
C ILE A 81 -10.46 20.58 0.13
N ALA A 82 -10.25 19.30 -0.20
CA ALA A 82 -8.94 18.67 -0.08
C ALA A 82 -7.94 19.08 -1.18
N LYS A 83 -8.42 19.51 -2.36
CA LYS A 83 -7.59 19.81 -3.53
C LYS A 83 -6.42 20.76 -3.26
N ASP A 84 -6.69 21.82 -2.48
CA ASP A 84 -5.67 22.83 -2.13
C ASP A 84 -5.17 22.66 -0.68
N GLY A 85 -5.43 21.50 -0.06
CA GLY A 85 -5.07 21.20 1.32
C GLY A 85 -5.92 21.97 2.34
N GLY A 86 -7.23 22.11 2.09
CA GLY A 86 -8.13 22.92 2.92
C GLY A 86 -8.18 22.55 4.40
N LEU A 87 -7.73 21.34 4.78
CA LEU A 87 -7.62 20.90 6.17
C LEU A 87 -6.17 20.78 6.66
N HIS A 88 -5.19 20.91 5.77
CA HIS A 88 -3.75 20.75 6.04
C HIS A 88 -3.39 19.44 6.77
N LEU A 89 -4.20 18.38 6.59
CA LEU A 89 -3.98 17.08 7.22
C LEU A 89 -2.99 16.22 6.44
N ALA A 90 -2.98 16.37 5.11
CA ALA A 90 -2.13 15.61 4.20
C ALA A 90 -0.65 15.72 4.58
N ASP A 91 -0.16 16.90 4.97
CA ASP A 91 1.23 17.09 5.36
C ASP A 91 1.61 16.29 6.61
N GLY A 92 0.72 16.26 7.61
CA GLY A 92 0.92 15.49 8.83
C GLY A 92 0.94 13.99 8.56
N VAL A 93 -0.03 13.52 7.76
CA VAL A 93 -0.17 12.11 7.37
C VAL A 93 1.02 11.67 6.53
N LYS A 94 1.43 12.47 5.54
CA LYS A 94 2.61 12.22 4.69
C LYS A 94 3.86 12.01 5.53
N ARG A 95 4.17 12.94 6.44
CA ARG A 95 5.34 12.81 7.33
C ARG A 95 5.28 11.57 8.21
N GLY A 96 4.08 11.18 8.63
CA GLY A 96 3.85 9.93 9.37
C GLY A 96 4.17 8.71 8.53
N LEU A 97 3.63 8.64 7.31
CA LEU A 97 3.87 7.55 6.36
C LEU A 97 5.35 7.43 5.98
N GLU A 98 6.01 8.55 5.71
CA GLU A 98 7.44 8.58 5.38
C GLU A 98 8.30 7.97 6.50
N ARG A 99 8.08 8.37 7.76
CA ARG A 99 8.78 7.77 8.91
C ARG A 99 8.55 6.27 9.03
N THR A 100 7.32 5.80 8.85
CA THR A 100 7.00 4.37 8.94
C THR A 100 7.71 3.59 7.83
N LEU A 101 7.66 4.08 6.59
CA LEU A 101 8.31 3.43 5.45
C LEU A 101 9.84 3.42 5.58
N GLU A 102 10.44 4.48 6.12
CA GLU A 102 11.87 4.53 6.43
C GLU A 102 12.25 3.51 7.50
N ALA A 103 11.47 3.41 8.59
CA ALA A 103 11.69 2.44 9.65
C ALA A 103 11.55 0.99 9.13
N GLU A 104 10.56 0.70 8.30
CA GLU A 104 10.36 -0.61 7.67
C GLU A 104 11.52 -0.97 6.72
N ARG A 105 12.01 0.00 5.94
CA ARG A 105 13.17 -0.19 5.06
C ARG A 105 14.43 -0.46 5.86
N ALA A 106 14.66 0.27 6.96
CA ALA A 106 15.81 0.04 7.83
C ALA A 106 15.76 -1.35 8.50
N ALA A 107 14.59 -1.75 9.00
CA ALA A 107 14.39 -3.07 9.59
C ALA A 107 14.62 -4.20 8.57
N ARG A 108 14.14 -4.04 7.33
CA ARG A 108 14.34 -5.01 6.25
C ARG A 108 15.80 -5.06 5.76
N ALA A 109 16.52 -3.94 5.74
CA ALA A 109 17.94 -3.90 5.40
C ALA A 109 18.80 -4.60 6.46
N SER A 110 18.44 -4.48 7.74
CA SER A 110 19.13 -5.17 8.83
C SER A 110 18.92 -6.69 8.76
N SER A 111 17.70 -7.16 8.48
CA SER A 111 17.42 -8.60 8.38
C SER A 111 17.99 -9.26 7.12
N ALA A 112 18.22 -8.51 6.04
CA ALA A 112 18.91 -9.00 4.86
C ALA A 112 20.44 -9.15 5.07
N ASN A 113 21.02 -8.43 6.03
CA ASN A 113 22.46 -8.44 6.31
C ASN A 113 22.87 -9.50 7.36
N GLU A 114 21.91 -10.19 7.99
CA GLU A 114 22.14 -11.23 9.03
C GLU A 114 21.95 -12.68 8.53
N ALA A 115 22.11 -12.96 7.23
CA ALA A 115 22.19 -14.35 6.74
C ALA A 115 23.55 -14.99 7.10
N PRO A 116 23.61 -16.31 7.37
CA PRO A 116 24.44 -16.86 8.44
C PRO A 116 25.93 -16.92 8.09
N LYS A 117 26.75 -16.22 8.88
CA LYS A 117 28.19 -16.47 8.99
C LYS A 117 28.42 -17.73 9.83
N GLY A 118 28.08 -18.88 9.26
CA GLY A 118 28.10 -20.18 9.93
C GLY A 118 28.36 -21.32 8.95
N ALA A 119 29.29 -21.13 8.01
CA ALA A 119 29.97 -22.23 7.34
C ALA A 119 31.38 -22.31 7.90
N ASP A 120 31.49 -22.66 9.19
CA ASP A 120 32.78 -23.06 9.75
C ASP A 120 33.02 -24.53 9.37
N THR A 121 33.76 -24.65 8.28
CA THR A 121 34.56 -25.80 7.90
C THR A 121 35.41 -26.26 9.08
N THR A 122 35.14 -27.43 9.68
CA THR A 122 36.14 -28.39 10.19
C THR A 122 35.43 -29.62 10.77
N ALA A 123 35.52 -30.75 10.07
CA ALA A 123 35.76 -32.08 10.64
C ALA A 123 35.69 -33.13 9.52
N ALA A 124 36.81 -33.39 8.87
CA ALA A 124 37.03 -34.63 8.15
C ALA A 124 37.26 -35.76 9.18
N PRO A 125 36.61 -36.93 9.09
CA PRO A 125 37.08 -38.10 9.82
C PRO A 125 38.20 -38.76 9.00
N GLU A 126 39.40 -38.64 9.55
CA GLU A 126 40.63 -39.30 9.14
C GLU A 126 40.46 -40.83 9.28
N ILE A 127 40.69 -41.55 8.18
CA ILE A 127 40.70 -43.01 8.13
C ILE A 127 42.00 -43.50 8.79
N GLN A 128 41.91 -44.24 9.89
CA GLN A 128 43.03 -45.04 10.40
C GLN A 128 42.68 -46.53 10.41
N ARG A 129 43.35 -47.23 9.48
CA ARG A 129 43.82 -48.62 9.39
C ARG A 129 43.05 -49.73 10.11
#